data_AF-A0A7L1W8P1-F1
#
_entry.id   AF-A0A7L1W8P1-F1
#
_cell.length_a   1.000
_cell.length_b   1.000
_cell.length_c   1.000
_cell.angle_alpha   90.00
_cell.angle_beta   90.00
_cell.angle_gamma   90.00
#
_symmetry.space_group_name_H-M   'P 1'
#
loop_
_entity.id
_entity.type
_entity.pdbx_description
1 polymer ?
#
loop_
_entity_poly.entity_id
_entity_poly.type
_entity_poly.pdbx_seq_one_letter_code
_entity_poly.pdbx_strand_id
1 'polypeptide(L)'
;AGALELQVPEEPVVALFGHNATLHCSFLPEANFSLAQLSLIWQLTDTKRLVHGFASGRDHLRDQGRGYANRTALFYDQLAQGNVSLLLQRVAIADEGSFTCFVRVRDYDSAAVTLLVAGEGPE
;
A
#
# COMPACT_ATOMS: atom_id res chain seq x y z
N ALA A 1 9.55 10.86 22.74
CA ALA A 1 9.22 9.80 21.76
C ALA A 1 8.20 10.39 20.82
N GLY A 2 8.52 10.49 19.52
CA GLY A 2 7.55 10.92 18.52
C GLY A 2 6.64 9.74 18.18
N ALA A 3 5.35 9.99 18.04
CA ALA A 3 4.43 8.98 17.51
C ALA A 3 4.77 8.72 16.02
N LEU A 4 4.48 7.51 15.54
CA LEU A 4 4.51 7.22 14.11
C LEU A 4 3.47 8.09 13.39
N GLU A 5 3.87 8.75 12.31
CA GLU A 5 3.00 9.58 11.48
C GLU A 5 3.18 9.18 10.02
N LEU A 6 2.09 8.79 9.37
CA LEU A 6 2.08 8.43 7.96
C LEU A 6 1.84 9.64 7.05
N GLN A 7 2.58 9.69 5.96
CA GLN A 7 2.49 10.68 4.90
C GLN A 7 1.82 10.05 3.68
N VAL A 8 0.64 10.56 3.32
CA VAL A 8 -0.15 10.17 2.15
C VAL A 8 -0.57 11.42 1.36
N PRO A 9 -0.83 11.31 0.04
CA PRO A 9 -1.37 12.41 -0.74
C PRO A 9 -2.75 12.86 -0.24
N GLU A 10 -3.01 14.18 -0.26
CA GLU A 10 -4.36 14.73 -0.01
C GLU A 10 -5.29 14.49 -1.21
N GLU A 11 -4.73 14.54 -2.41
CA GLU A 11 -5.46 14.34 -3.66
C GLU A 11 -5.51 12.86 -4.06
N PRO A 12 -6.59 12.41 -4.73
CA PRO A 12 -6.68 11.05 -5.24
C PRO A 12 -5.60 10.73 -6.26
N VAL A 13 -5.10 9.50 -6.23
CA VAL A 13 -4.24 8.94 -7.28
C VAL A 13 -5.12 8.63 -8.48
N VAL A 14 -4.83 9.23 -9.64
CA VAL A 14 -5.52 8.91 -10.90
C VAL A 14 -4.68 7.92 -11.69
N ALA A 15 -5.27 6.77 -12.04
CA ALA A 15 -4.62 5.73 -12.82
C ALA A 15 -5.39 5.43 -14.10
N LEU A 16 -4.68 5.14 -15.18
CA LEU A 16 -5.29 4.68 -16.42
C LEU A 16 -5.60 3.18 -16.33
N PHE A 17 -6.75 2.78 -16.87
CA PHE A 17 -7.09 1.36 -17.03
C PHE A 17 -5.95 0.60 -17.75
N GLY A 18 -5.63 -0.60 -17.25
CA GLY A 18 -4.58 -1.47 -17.76
C GLY A 18 -3.14 -1.05 -17.41
N HIS A 19 -2.93 0.14 -16.86
CA HIS A 19 -1.60 0.65 -16.49
C HIS A 19 -1.27 0.36 -15.02
N ASN A 20 -0.06 0.71 -14.59
CA ASN A 20 0.34 0.58 -13.20
C ASN A 20 0.06 1.89 -12.45
N ALA A 21 -0.26 1.77 -11.17
CA ALA A 21 -0.45 2.89 -10.25
C ALA A 21 0.41 2.69 -9.00
N THR A 22 0.85 3.79 -8.41
CA THR A 22 1.52 3.77 -7.11
C THR A 22 0.63 4.42 -6.08
N LEU A 23 0.23 3.66 -5.06
CA LEU A 23 -0.49 4.18 -3.90
C LEU A 23 0.53 4.61 -2.86
N HIS A 24 0.71 5.93 -2.75
CA HIS A 24 1.77 6.52 -1.92
C HIS A 24 1.43 6.44 -0.43
N CYS A 25 2.30 5.81 0.34
CA CYS A 25 2.27 5.82 1.80
C CYS A 25 3.70 5.72 2.31
N SER A 26 4.08 6.63 3.21
CA SER A 26 5.45 6.68 3.74
C SER A 26 5.47 7.18 5.17
N PHE A 27 6.58 6.97 5.87
CA PHE A 27 6.83 7.53 7.20
C PHE A 27 8.30 7.91 7.33
N LEU A 28 8.62 8.71 8.34
CA LEU A 28 10.01 9.05 8.65
C LEU A 28 10.59 8.03 9.65
N PRO A 29 11.51 7.14 9.23
CA PRO A 29 12.08 6.14 10.13
C PRO A 29 13.06 6.76 11.14
N GLU A 30 13.09 6.22 12.36
CA GLU A 30 14.14 6.54 13.35
C GLU A 30 15.51 6.00 12.90
N ALA A 31 16.61 6.58 13.40
CA ALA A 31 17.97 6.24 13.01
C ALA A 31 18.35 4.74 13.15
N ASN A 32 17.71 4.01 14.07
CA ASN A 32 17.96 2.59 14.33
C ASN A 32 16.84 1.68 13.78
N PHE A 33 16.06 2.16 12.81
CA PHE A 33 15.03 1.38 12.17
C PHE A 33 15.62 0.20 11.37
N SER A 34 14.92 -0.93 11.41
CA SER A 34 15.26 -2.12 10.64
C SER A 34 13.98 -2.77 10.12
N LEU A 35 14.04 -3.36 8.93
CA LEU A 35 12.91 -4.05 8.29
C LEU A 35 12.37 -5.23 9.12
N ALA A 36 13.17 -5.79 10.03
CA ALA A 36 12.71 -6.82 10.95
C ALA A 36 11.62 -6.31 11.93
N GLN A 37 11.57 -5.00 12.17
CA GLN A 37 10.58 -4.34 13.04
C GLN A 37 9.32 -3.92 12.26
N LEU A 38 9.36 -3.92 10.93
CA LEU A 38 8.26 -3.47 10.08
C LEU A 38 7.20 -4.56 9.93
N SER A 39 5.96 -4.19 10.21
CA SER A 39 4.76 -4.88 9.76
C SER A 39 3.90 -3.89 8.97
N LEU A 40 3.55 -4.27 7.75
CA LEU A 40 2.76 -3.46 6.81
C LEU A 40 1.59 -4.30 6.31
N ILE A 41 0.40 -3.71 6.33
CA ILE A 41 -0.78 -4.25 5.68
C ILE A 41 -1.37 -3.16 4.79
N TRP A 42 -1.57 -3.49 3.52
CA TRP A 42 -2.48 -2.78 2.64
C TRP A 42 -3.79 -3.57 2.58
N GLN A 43 -4.91 -2.90 2.78
CA GLN A 43 -6.24 -3.48 2.62
C GLN A 43 -7.20 -2.49 1.98
N LEU A 44 -8.29 -3.00 1.42
CA LEU A 44 -9.42 -2.17 1.02
C LEU A 44 -10.07 -1.53 2.26
N THR A 45 -10.36 -0.24 2.18
CA THR A 45 -10.91 0.53 3.31
C THR A 45 -12.32 0.05 3.68
N ASP A 46 -13.13 -0.32 2.70
CA ASP A 46 -14.55 -0.68 2.85
C ASP A 46 -14.77 -2.12 3.36
N THR A 47 -14.07 -3.09 2.76
CA THR A 47 -14.25 -4.52 2.97
C THR A 47 -13.19 -5.13 3.86
N LYS A 48 -12.12 -4.37 4.16
CA LYS A 48 -10.93 -4.85 4.89
C LYS A 48 -10.25 -6.03 4.19
N ARG A 49 -10.49 -6.20 2.90
CA ARG A 49 -9.86 -7.29 2.12
C ARG A 49 -8.37 -7.01 2.01
N LEU A 50 -7.56 -8.00 2.36
CA LEU A 50 -6.10 -7.92 2.24
C LEU A 50 -5.69 -7.69 0.78
N VAL A 51 -4.95 -6.62 0.55
CA VAL A 51 -4.37 -6.26 -0.75
C VAL A 51 -2.89 -6.64 -0.80
N HIS A 52 -2.12 -6.36 0.25
CA HIS A 52 -0.71 -6.80 0.36
C HIS A 52 -0.30 -6.85 1.83
N GLY A 53 0.52 -7.83 2.20
CA GLY A 53 1.03 -7.97 3.57
C GLY A 53 2.54 -8.17 3.56
N PHE A 54 3.25 -7.49 4.47
CA PHE A 54 4.68 -7.62 4.64
C PHE A 54 5.04 -7.61 6.12
N ALA A 55 5.81 -8.59 6.57
CA ALA A 55 6.27 -8.68 7.95
C ALA A 55 7.50 -9.59 8.05
N SER A 56 8.36 -9.34 9.04
CA SER A 56 9.58 -10.13 9.25
C SER A 56 10.47 -10.20 8.00
N GLY A 57 10.56 -9.09 7.26
CA GLY A 57 11.42 -8.95 6.08
C GLY A 57 10.93 -9.65 4.81
N ARG A 58 9.66 -10.08 4.74
CA ARG A 58 9.11 -10.77 3.56
C ARG A 58 7.61 -10.54 3.39
N ASP A 59 7.11 -10.85 2.20
CA ASP A 59 5.68 -10.79 1.90
C ASP A 59 4.90 -11.95 2.55
N HIS A 60 3.65 -11.67 2.92
CA HIS A 60 2.67 -12.62 3.44
C HIS A 60 1.37 -12.52 2.62
N LEU A 61 1.38 -13.15 1.43
CA LEU A 61 0.30 -13.02 0.43
C LEU A 61 -0.70 -14.18 0.43
N ARG A 62 -0.63 -15.09 1.41
CA ARG A 62 -1.48 -16.29 1.45
C ARG A 62 -2.97 -15.98 1.41
N ASP A 63 -3.40 -14.94 2.13
CA ASP A 63 -4.80 -14.54 2.26
C ASP A 63 -5.16 -13.32 1.39
N GLN A 64 -4.29 -12.96 0.45
CA GLN A 64 -4.48 -11.84 -0.47
C GLN A 64 -5.79 -11.98 -1.25
N GLY A 65 -6.47 -10.86 -1.52
CA GLY A 65 -7.58 -10.83 -2.47
C GLY A 65 -7.19 -11.41 -3.82
N ARG A 66 -8.02 -12.30 -4.36
CA ARG A 66 -7.75 -12.95 -5.65
C ARG A 66 -7.56 -11.93 -6.78
N GLY A 67 -8.25 -10.80 -6.71
CA GLY A 67 -8.09 -9.68 -7.64
C GLY A 67 -6.74 -8.98 -7.58
N TYR A 68 -5.95 -9.15 -6.50
CA TYR A 68 -4.65 -8.49 -6.30
C TYR A 68 -3.46 -9.44 -6.47
N ALA A 69 -3.72 -10.74 -6.60
CA ALA A 69 -2.69 -11.76 -6.81
C ALA A 69 -1.86 -11.46 -8.06
N ASN A 70 -0.54 -11.47 -7.93
CA ASN A 70 0.41 -11.16 -9.00
C ASN A 70 0.20 -9.77 -9.63
N ARG A 71 -0.38 -8.83 -8.87
CA ARG A 71 -0.59 -7.44 -9.30
C ARG A 71 -0.04 -6.44 -8.29
N THR A 72 0.48 -6.87 -7.15
CA THR A 72 0.98 -5.96 -6.12
C THR A 72 2.45 -6.18 -5.84
N ALA A 73 3.19 -5.10 -5.63
CA ALA A 73 4.56 -5.16 -5.11
C ALA A 73 4.84 -3.95 -4.21
N LEU A 74 5.87 -4.07 -3.37
CA LEU A 74 6.43 -2.96 -2.60
C LEU A 74 7.75 -2.49 -3.25
N PHE A 75 8.19 -1.28 -2.88
CA PHE A 75 9.52 -0.77 -3.25
C PHE A 75 10.56 -1.27 -2.23
N TYR A 76 10.94 -2.54 -2.33
CA TYR A 76 11.72 -3.25 -1.30
C TYR A 76 13.04 -2.56 -0.93
N ASP A 77 13.70 -1.93 -1.90
CA ASP A 77 14.92 -1.14 -1.73
C ASP A 77 14.71 0.16 -0.94
N GLN A 78 13.47 0.65 -0.88
CA GLN A 78 13.08 1.91 -0.23
C GLN A 78 12.32 1.71 1.09
N LEU A 79 11.95 0.47 1.43
CA LEU A 79 11.28 0.17 2.70
C LEU A 79 12.09 0.64 3.92
N ALA A 80 13.42 0.50 3.86
CA ALA A 80 14.32 0.92 4.95
C ALA A 80 14.36 2.45 5.13
N GLN A 81 13.96 3.19 4.10
CA GLN A 81 13.88 4.65 4.07
C GLN A 81 12.46 5.14 4.41
N GLY A 82 11.54 4.23 4.75
CA GLY A 82 10.18 4.54 5.15
C GLY A 82 9.17 4.58 4.00
N ASN A 83 9.58 4.27 2.76
CA ASN A 83 8.63 4.17 1.65
C ASN A 83 7.92 2.81 1.69
N VAL A 84 6.65 2.81 2.08
CA VAL A 84 5.78 1.63 2.15
C VAL A 84 4.67 1.67 1.09
N SER A 85 4.92 2.43 0.02
CA SER A 85 3.98 2.60 -1.10
C SER A 85 3.73 1.27 -1.80
N LEU A 86 2.50 1.10 -2.28
CA LEU A 86 2.08 -0.08 -3.02
C LEU A 86 2.12 0.20 -4.53
N LEU A 87 2.85 -0.61 -5.27
CA LEU A 87 2.70 -0.69 -6.72
C LEU A 87 1.54 -1.63 -7.04
N LEU A 88 0.47 -1.12 -7.64
CA LEU A 88 -0.63 -1.90 -8.20
C LEU A 88 -0.48 -1.96 -9.74
N GLN A 89 -0.33 -3.16 -10.27
CA GLN A 89 -0.12 -3.42 -11.68
C GLN A 89 -1.42 -3.75 -12.41
N ARG A 90 -1.51 -3.31 -13.67
CA ARG A 90 -2.66 -3.58 -14.56
C ARG A 90 -3.99 -3.19 -13.91
N VAL A 91 -4.12 -1.93 -13.49
CA VAL A 91 -5.30 -1.39 -12.81
C VAL A 91 -6.58 -1.70 -13.59
N ALA A 92 -7.60 -2.17 -12.88
CA ALA A 92 -8.93 -2.46 -13.40
C ALA A 92 -9.94 -1.46 -12.83
N ILE A 93 -11.07 -1.29 -13.52
CA ILE A 93 -12.17 -0.41 -13.05
C ILE A 93 -12.63 -0.81 -11.63
N ALA A 94 -12.65 -2.11 -11.33
CA ALA A 94 -13.02 -2.64 -10.02
C ALA A 94 -12.02 -2.32 -8.89
N ASP A 95 -10.83 -1.78 -9.20
CA ASP A 95 -9.89 -1.32 -8.19
C ASP A 95 -10.15 0.12 -7.74
N GLU A 96 -11.02 0.88 -8.42
CA GLU A 96 -11.39 2.22 -7.99
C GLU A 96 -11.96 2.19 -6.56
N GLY A 97 -11.46 3.08 -5.70
CA GLY A 97 -11.85 3.13 -4.30
C GLY A 97 -10.73 3.52 -3.37
N SER A 98 -10.92 3.25 -2.08
CA SER A 98 -9.99 3.62 -1.03
C SER A 98 -9.22 2.41 -0.51
N PHE A 99 -7.91 2.59 -0.35
CA PHE A 99 -6.97 1.62 0.19
C PHE A 99 -6.35 2.19 1.45
N THR A 100 -6.34 1.42 2.54
CA THR A 100 -5.70 1.85 3.79
C THR A 100 -4.35 1.13 3.95
N CYS A 101 -3.30 1.90 4.17
CA CYS A 101 -2.01 1.39 4.64
C CYS A 101 -1.98 1.41 6.17
N PHE A 102 -1.64 0.26 6.75
CA PHE A 102 -1.47 0.05 8.17
C PHE A 102 0.00 -0.26 8.43
N VAL A 103 0.67 0.62 9.15
CA VAL A 103 2.11 0.48 9.42
C VAL A 103 2.29 0.31 10.92
N ARG A 104 3.04 -0.73 11.28
CA ARG A 104 3.51 -0.94 12.64
C ARG A 104 5.01 -1.09 12.64
N VAL A 105 5.65 -0.28 13.47
CA VAL A 105 7.06 -0.41 13.83
C VAL A 105 7.12 -0.64 15.34
N ARG A 106 7.52 0.38 16.12
CA ARG A 106 7.33 0.44 17.57
C ARG A 106 5.89 0.82 17.92
N ASP A 107 5.44 1.93 17.35
CA ASP A 107 4.07 2.39 17.37
C ASP A 107 3.32 1.95 16.11
N TYR A 108 2.07 2.38 15.99
CA TYR A 108 1.18 2.04 14.90
C TYR A 108 0.44 3.29 14.43
N ASP A 109 0.25 3.38 13.11
CA ASP A 109 -0.57 4.39 12.48
C ASP A 109 -1.17 3.83 11.17
N SER A 110 -2.19 4.48 10.65
CA SER A 110 -2.86 4.09 9.41
C SER A 110 -3.41 5.29 8.65
N ALA A 111 -3.27 5.26 7.33
CA ALA A 111 -3.74 6.32 6.46
C ALA A 111 -4.39 5.74 5.20
N ALA A 112 -5.39 6.43 4.67
CA ALA A 112 -6.12 6.02 3.48
C ALA A 112 -5.62 6.77 2.24
N VAL A 113 -5.57 6.06 1.11
CA VAL A 113 -5.25 6.59 -0.21
C VAL A 113 -6.40 6.25 -1.15
N THR A 114 -6.91 7.24 -1.85
CA THR A 114 -7.99 7.06 -2.84
C THR A 114 -7.40 6.87 -4.22
N LEU A 115 -7.87 5.86 -4.95
CA LEU A 115 -7.55 5.57 -6.34
C LEU A 115 -8.79 5.87 -7.20
N LEU A 116 -8.62 6.70 -8.23
CA LEU A 116 -9.58 6.93 -9.29
C LEU A 116 -9.07 6.28 -10.58
N VAL A 117 -9.97 5.64 -11.33
CA VAL A 117 -9.59 4.94 -12.56
C VAL A 117 -10.17 5.65 -13.77
N ALA A 118 -9.31 6.04 -14.69
CA ALA A 118 -9.69 6.67 -15.95
C ALA A 118 -9.54 5.69 -17.12
N GLY A 119 -10.53 5.69 -18.02
CA GLY A 119 -10.56 4.87 -19.23
C GLY A 119 -11.76 3.91 -19.28
N GLU A 120 -12.09 3.45 -20.48
CA GLU A 120 -13.15 2.46 -20.71
C GLU A 120 -12.54 1.06 -20.60
N GLY A 121 -13.15 0.19 -19.79
CA GLY A 121 -12.82 -1.23 -19.76
C GLY A 121 -13.19 -1.91 -21.09
N PRO A 122 -12.76 -3.16 -21.33
CA PRO A 122 -13.23 -3.90 -22.50
C PRO A 122 -14.75 -4.09 -22.40
N GLU A 123 -15.46 -3.72 -23.48
CA GLU A 123 -16.89 -4.03 -23.68
C GLU A 123 -17.19 -5.54 -23.54
#